data_AF-A0A428X2Q6-F1
#
_entry.id   AF-A0A428X2Q6-F1
#
_cell.length_a   1.000
_cell.length_b   1.000
_cell.length_c   1.000
_cell.angle_alpha   90.00
_cell.angle_beta   90.00
_cell.angle_gamma   90.00
#
_symmetry.space_group_name_H-M   'P 1'
#
loop_
_entity.id
_entity.type
_entity.pdbx_description
1 polymer ?
#
loop_
_entity_poly.entity_id
_entity_poly.type
_entity_poly.pdbx_seq_one_letter_code
_entity_poly.pdbx_strand_id
1 'polypeptide(L)'
;MKLLALGAAAVAMAALTLTPATASADELPAFDFSDCPAPPSNADPGTWRCESFVSQGKLTIGDEEIPLGEMRLAFSEGRVNGQYAQVFGALRHTPVRVPGLAGTTIQLRYGGYSDFQGNDVRRGELDVYAVLRHPLLRKECSIGTAAAPLHTVVHDDPALPPTVLSKNPPTFHFGVVDPDLALPATQGCGPLGKLVDRKLGLPSPSGQNTFHQTTYVQYKPL
;
A
#
# COMPACT_ATOMS: atom_id res chain seq x y z
N MET A 1 67.59 34.31 45.16
CA MET A 1 66.37 35.13 44.92
C MET A 1 65.70 34.54 43.68
N LYS A 2 64.62 33.73 43.76
CA LYS A 2 63.19 34.13 43.65
C LYS A 2 63.03 35.24 42.59
N LEU A 3 62.37 35.10 41.42
CA LEU A 3 61.04 34.55 41.06
C LEU A 3 61.05 34.10 39.57
N LEU A 4 60.53 32.91 39.20
CA LEU A 4 59.15 32.62 38.76
C LEU A 4 58.60 33.51 37.63
N ALA A 5 58.62 33.00 36.39
CA ALA A 5 57.79 33.48 35.29
C ALA A 5 56.83 32.35 34.88
N LEU A 6 55.53 32.58 35.10
CA LEU A 6 54.44 31.68 34.73
C LEU A 6 54.19 31.76 33.22
N GLY A 7 54.33 30.63 32.53
CA GLY A 7 53.80 30.45 31.18
C GLY A 7 52.32 30.05 31.27
N ALA A 8 51.42 30.95 30.87
CA ALA A 8 49.99 30.68 30.77
C ALA A 8 49.72 29.79 29.55
N ALA A 9 49.22 28.58 29.78
CA ALA A 9 48.75 27.67 28.75
C ALA A 9 47.37 28.13 28.24
N ALA A 10 47.26 28.38 26.94
CA ALA A 10 45.99 28.66 26.27
C ALA A 10 45.19 27.36 26.11
N VAL A 11 44.07 27.24 26.82
CA VAL A 11 43.11 26.15 26.65
C VAL A 11 42.13 26.55 25.55
N ALA A 12 42.30 25.97 24.37
CA ALA A 12 41.32 26.10 23.28
C ALA A 12 40.12 25.20 23.58
N MET A 13 39.00 25.81 23.97
CA MET A 13 37.70 25.12 24.05
C MET A 13 37.18 24.88 22.63
N ALA A 14 37.25 23.64 22.16
CA ALA A 14 36.53 23.20 20.98
C ALA A 14 35.04 23.11 21.30
N ALA A 15 34.27 24.11 20.87
CA ALA A 15 32.82 24.05 20.88
C ALA A 15 32.36 23.01 19.85
N LEU A 16 31.92 21.84 20.32
CA LEU A 16 31.13 20.92 19.50
C LEU A 16 29.77 21.58 19.23
N THR A 17 29.62 22.16 18.06
CA THR A 17 28.32 22.55 17.51
C THR A 17 27.55 21.27 17.17
N LEU A 18 26.75 20.80 18.12
CA LEU A 18 25.65 19.86 17.87
C LEU A 18 24.68 20.56 16.91
N THR A 19 24.79 20.26 15.62
CA THR A 19 23.76 20.62 14.66
C THR A 19 22.51 19.80 14.99
N PRO A 20 21.35 20.42 15.24
CA PRO A 20 20.12 19.67 15.39
C PRO A 20 19.84 18.98 14.07
N ALA A 21 19.73 17.65 14.10
CA ALA A 21 19.17 16.90 13.00
C ALA A 21 17.74 17.39 12.80
N THR A 22 17.52 18.14 11.71
CA THR A 22 16.19 18.38 11.18
C THR A 22 15.56 17.02 10.91
N ALA A 23 14.55 16.65 11.68
CA ALA A 23 13.66 15.56 11.31
C ALA A 23 13.10 15.89 9.91
N SER A 24 13.40 15.06 8.90
CA SER A 24 12.70 15.14 7.62
C SER A 24 11.22 14.96 7.91
N ALA A 25 10.42 15.98 7.61
CA ALA A 25 9.03 15.74 7.31
C ALA A 25 9.03 14.80 6.10
N ASP A 26 8.47 13.59 6.24
CA ASP A 26 8.29 12.70 5.10
C ASP A 26 7.58 13.49 4.00
N GLU A 27 8.24 13.59 2.84
CA GLU A 27 7.69 14.30 1.69
C GLU A 27 6.42 13.58 1.24
N LEU A 28 5.33 14.34 1.05
CA LEU A 28 4.09 13.78 0.55
C LEU A 28 4.34 13.09 -0.80
N PRO A 29 3.73 11.92 -1.05
CA PRO A 29 3.89 11.27 -2.34
C PRO A 29 3.30 12.14 -3.45
N ALA A 30 3.87 12.02 -4.66
CA ALA A 30 3.26 12.60 -5.85
C ALA A 30 1.97 11.85 -6.21
N PHE A 31 0.87 12.58 -6.31
CA PHE A 31 -0.43 12.08 -6.75
C PHE A 31 -0.56 12.20 -8.27
N ASP A 32 -1.11 11.16 -8.90
CA ASP A 32 -1.37 11.12 -10.34
C ASP A 32 -2.84 10.77 -10.59
N PHE A 33 -3.49 11.58 -11.43
CA PHE A 33 -4.89 11.46 -11.78
C PHE A 33 -5.09 10.98 -13.23
N SER A 34 -4.03 10.49 -13.89
CA SER A 34 -4.08 10.01 -15.29
C SER A 34 -4.94 8.76 -15.47
N ASP A 35 -5.01 7.91 -14.44
CA ASP A 35 -5.81 6.69 -14.41
C ASP A 35 -7.26 6.92 -13.97
N CYS A 36 -7.67 8.16 -13.72
CA CYS A 36 -9.04 8.49 -13.34
C CYS A 36 -10.00 8.18 -14.50
N PRO A 37 -10.98 7.29 -14.31
CA PRO A 37 -12.01 7.10 -15.32
C PRO A 37 -12.93 8.31 -15.37
N ALA A 38 -13.51 8.53 -16.55
CA ALA A 38 -14.56 9.54 -16.71
C ALA A 38 -15.86 9.08 -16.01
N PRO A 39 -16.69 10.01 -15.50
CA PRO A 39 -18.02 9.69 -15.04
C PRO A 39 -18.84 8.99 -16.15
N PRO A 40 -19.74 8.07 -15.79
CA PRO A 40 -20.69 7.50 -16.73
C PRO A 40 -21.62 8.60 -17.29
N SER A 41 -22.20 8.37 -18.46
CA SER A 41 -23.01 9.39 -19.16
C SER A 41 -24.28 9.82 -18.41
N ASN A 42 -24.73 9.00 -17.44
CA ASN A 42 -25.88 9.27 -16.58
C ASN A 42 -25.47 9.73 -15.16
N ALA A 43 -24.25 10.25 -15.01
CA ALA A 43 -23.75 10.84 -13.78
C ALA A 43 -24.57 12.06 -13.32
N ASP A 44 -24.85 12.13 -12.02
CA ASP A 44 -25.47 13.31 -11.40
C ASP A 44 -24.48 14.49 -11.42
N PRO A 45 -24.84 15.65 -11.98
CA PRO A 45 -23.94 16.78 -12.15
C PRO A 45 -23.29 17.25 -10.84
N GLY A 46 -21.97 17.47 -10.87
CA GLY A 46 -21.21 18.03 -9.74
C GLY A 46 -21.01 17.09 -8.56
N THR A 47 -21.41 15.82 -8.67
CA THR A 47 -21.22 14.83 -7.60
C THR A 47 -19.96 13.99 -7.76
N TRP A 48 -19.36 13.99 -8.96
CA TRP A 48 -18.25 13.10 -9.30
C TRP A 48 -16.89 13.71 -8.94
N ARG A 49 -16.01 12.86 -8.45
CA ARG A 49 -14.62 13.18 -8.14
C ARG A 49 -13.74 11.99 -8.49
N CYS A 50 -12.47 12.27 -8.76
CA CYS A 50 -11.46 11.24 -8.80
C CYS A 50 -10.70 11.19 -7.48
N GLU A 51 -10.49 9.98 -7.00
CA GLU A 51 -9.71 9.62 -5.83
C GLU A 51 -8.40 8.96 -6.28
N SER A 52 -7.25 9.56 -5.92
CA SER A 52 -5.91 9.04 -6.20
C SER A 52 -5.26 8.59 -4.90
N PHE A 53 -5.04 7.30 -4.77
CA PHE A 53 -4.44 6.66 -3.61
C PHE A 53 -2.97 6.33 -3.91
N VAL A 54 -2.09 6.62 -2.95
CA VAL A 54 -0.72 6.12 -2.90
C VAL A 54 -0.54 5.38 -1.59
N SER A 55 -0.36 4.08 -1.66
CA SER A 55 -0.31 3.20 -0.50
C SER A 55 1.01 2.46 -0.40
N GLN A 56 1.48 2.25 0.81
CA GLN A 56 2.53 1.28 1.14
C GLN A 56 1.87 0.09 1.82
N GLY A 57 2.11 -1.12 1.31
CA GLY A 57 1.47 -2.33 1.83
C GLY A 57 2.42 -3.30 2.48
N LYS A 58 1.87 -4.18 3.32
CA LYS A 58 2.51 -5.41 3.75
C LYS A 58 1.50 -6.54 3.81
N LEU A 59 1.94 -7.73 3.40
CA LEU A 59 1.19 -8.97 3.50
C LEU A 59 1.91 -9.89 4.49
N THR A 60 1.25 -10.22 5.57
CA THR A 60 1.74 -11.20 6.54
C THR A 60 1.07 -12.54 6.28
N ILE A 61 1.86 -13.60 6.12
CA ILE A 61 1.40 -14.98 5.92
C ILE A 61 2.03 -15.84 7.02
N GLY A 62 1.24 -16.24 8.02
CA GLY A 62 1.80 -16.83 9.24
C GLY A 62 2.78 -15.87 9.92
N ASP A 63 4.03 -16.29 10.09
CA ASP A 63 5.09 -15.46 10.72
C ASP A 63 5.92 -14.65 9.71
N GLU A 64 5.68 -14.81 8.40
CA GLU A 64 6.47 -14.16 7.35
C GLU A 64 5.80 -12.85 6.90
N GLU A 65 6.54 -11.75 6.93
CA GLU A 65 6.08 -10.45 6.44
C GLU A 65 6.68 -10.15 5.06
N ILE A 66 5.81 -9.88 4.09
CA ILE A 66 6.17 -9.50 2.72
C ILE A 66 5.86 -8.01 2.53
N PRO A 67 6.86 -7.12 2.46
CA PRO A 67 6.63 -5.73 2.13
C PRO A 67 6.18 -5.63 0.67
N LEU A 68 5.01 -5.04 0.43
CA LEU A 68 4.43 -4.85 -0.89
C LEU A 68 4.93 -3.56 -1.56
N GLY A 69 5.61 -2.67 -0.82
CA GLY A 69 6.07 -1.40 -1.39
C GLY A 69 4.90 -0.56 -1.92
N GLU A 70 5.18 0.27 -2.92
CA GLU A 70 4.23 1.27 -3.40
C GLU A 70 3.15 0.67 -4.33
N MET A 71 1.90 0.99 -3.99
CA MET A 71 0.71 0.76 -4.79
C MET A 71 0.05 2.10 -5.10
N ARG A 72 -0.30 2.34 -6.37
CA ARG A 72 -1.14 3.45 -6.80
C ARG A 72 -2.49 2.91 -7.24
N LEU A 73 -3.55 3.43 -6.66
CA LEU A 73 -4.93 3.07 -7.01
C LEU A 73 -5.66 4.36 -7.40
N ALA A 74 -6.38 4.32 -8.52
CA ALA A 74 -7.24 5.42 -8.94
C ALA A 74 -8.63 4.91 -9.26
N PHE A 75 -9.65 5.65 -8.82
CA PHE A 75 -11.04 5.43 -9.17
C PHE A 75 -11.79 6.76 -9.18
N SER A 76 -12.95 6.77 -9.84
CA SER A 76 -13.88 7.89 -9.74
C SER A 76 -15.15 7.45 -9.04
N GLU A 77 -15.71 8.31 -8.20
CA GLU A 77 -16.95 8.05 -7.49
C GLU A 77 -17.84 9.29 -7.53
N GLY A 78 -19.15 9.07 -7.38
CA GLY A 78 -20.16 10.11 -7.38
C GLY A 78 -21.55 9.52 -7.21
N ARG A 79 -22.54 10.13 -7.88
CA ARG A 79 -23.91 9.62 -7.89
C ARG A 79 -24.47 9.37 -9.28
N VAL A 80 -25.35 8.40 -9.38
CA VAL A 80 -26.21 8.12 -10.55
C VAL A 80 -27.63 7.96 -10.03
N ASN A 81 -28.54 8.81 -10.47
CA ASN A 81 -29.93 8.81 -9.99
C ASN A 81 -30.02 8.89 -8.45
N GLY A 82 -29.16 9.68 -7.82
CA GLY A 82 -29.06 9.86 -6.38
C GLY A 82 -28.34 8.74 -5.61
N GLN A 83 -28.01 7.62 -6.26
CA GLN A 83 -27.33 6.48 -5.63
C GLN A 83 -25.82 6.57 -5.79
N TYR A 84 -25.07 6.09 -4.78
CA TYR A 84 -23.61 5.99 -4.89
C TYR A 84 -23.22 5.13 -6.09
N ALA A 85 -22.25 5.61 -6.86
CA ALA A 85 -21.70 4.92 -7.99
C ALA A 85 -20.19 5.16 -8.04
N GLN A 86 -19.48 4.17 -8.53
CA GLN A 86 -18.04 4.24 -8.71
C GLN A 86 -17.61 3.53 -9.98
N VAL A 87 -16.46 3.95 -10.51
CA VAL A 87 -15.81 3.34 -11.66
C VAL A 87 -14.33 3.16 -11.30
N PHE A 88 -13.87 1.92 -11.38
CA PHE A 88 -12.46 1.59 -11.18
C PHE A 88 -11.61 2.13 -12.34
N GLY A 89 -10.49 2.77 -12.01
CA GLY A 89 -9.50 3.24 -12.98
C GLY A 89 -8.38 2.23 -13.16
N ALA A 90 -7.41 2.26 -12.24
CA ALA A 90 -6.26 1.36 -12.29
C ALA A 90 -5.73 1.04 -10.89
N LEU A 91 -5.15 -0.16 -10.77
CA LEU A 91 -4.24 -0.55 -9.69
C LEU A 91 -2.87 -0.80 -10.30
N ARG A 92 -1.90 0.04 -9.94
CA ARG A 92 -0.49 -0.10 -10.30
C ARG A 92 0.29 -0.47 -9.07
N HIS A 93 1.03 -1.55 -9.16
CA HIS A 93 1.86 -2.02 -8.06
C HIS A 93 3.20 -2.41 -8.65
N THR A 94 4.28 -1.87 -8.09
CA THR A 94 5.63 -2.19 -8.54
C THR A 94 5.99 -3.59 -8.05
N PRO A 95 6.55 -4.49 -8.90
CA PRO A 95 6.98 -5.80 -8.42
C PRO A 95 8.01 -5.66 -7.29
N VAL A 96 7.76 -6.36 -6.19
CA VAL A 96 8.65 -6.38 -5.02
C VAL A 96 9.24 -7.76 -4.82
N ARG A 97 10.43 -7.85 -4.22
CA ARG A 97 11.04 -9.14 -3.90
C ARG A 97 10.31 -9.81 -2.76
N VAL A 98 10.15 -11.12 -2.86
CA VAL A 98 9.58 -11.94 -1.79
C VAL A 98 10.70 -12.43 -0.88
N PRO A 99 10.70 -12.06 0.42
CA PRO A 99 11.65 -12.61 1.38
C PRO A 99 11.63 -14.15 1.38
N GLY A 100 12.80 -14.77 1.54
CA GLY A 100 12.90 -16.24 1.58
C GLY A 100 12.74 -16.98 0.23
N LEU A 101 12.32 -16.29 -0.84
CA LEU A 101 12.22 -16.83 -2.20
C LEU A 101 13.20 -16.13 -3.16
N ALA A 102 14.42 -16.68 -3.24
CA ALA A 102 15.53 -16.10 -3.99
C ALA A 102 15.13 -15.65 -5.41
N GLY A 103 15.33 -14.36 -5.69
CA GLY A 103 15.07 -13.75 -7.00
C GLY A 103 13.60 -13.67 -7.43
N THR A 104 12.66 -14.17 -6.61
CA THR A 104 11.24 -14.15 -6.94
C THR A 104 10.64 -12.79 -6.59
N THR A 105 9.83 -12.25 -7.50
CA THR A 105 9.04 -11.05 -7.22
C THR A 105 7.55 -11.37 -7.17
N ILE A 106 6.82 -10.56 -6.40
CA ILE A 106 5.37 -10.59 -6.29
C ILE A 106 4.79 -9.26 -6.79
N GLN A 107 3.68 -9.33 -7.50
CA GLN A 107 2.95 -8.17 -7.99
C GLN A 107 1.44 -8.40 -7.90
N LEU A 108 0.76 -7.67 -7.01
CA LEU A 108 -0.69 -7.51 -7.01
C LEU A 108 -1.24 -6.93 -8.32
N ARG A 109 -2.41 -7.43 -8.71
CA ARG A 109 -3.17 -7.06 -9.90
C ARG A 109 -4.64 -6.99 -9.52
N TYR A 110 -5.38 -6.09 -10.17
CA TYR A 110 -6.83 -5.98 -9.98
C TYR A 110 -7.55 -7.24 -10.45
N GLY A 111 -8.42 -7.77 -9.59
CA GLY A 111 -9.17 -9.01 -9.77
C GLY A 111 -10.55 -8.84 -10.39
N GLY A 112 -10.99 -7.60 -10.67
CA GLY A 112 -12.22 -7.33 -11.42
C GLY A 112 -13.36 -6.73 -10.61
N TYR A 113 -13.25 -6.68 -9.28
CA TYR A 113 -14.24 -6.09 -8.39
C TYR A 113 -13.62 -5.09 -7.42
N SER A 114 -14.35 -4.00 -7.16
CA SER A 114 -14.07 -3.03 -6.11
C SER A 114 -15.37 -2.46 -5.56
N ASP A 115 -15.38 -2.14 -4.27
CA ASP A 115 -16.39 -1.30 -3.60
C ASP A 115 -15.67 -0.37 -2.60
N PHE A 116 -15.63 0.92 -2.89
CA PHE A 116 -14.99 1.94 -2.05
C PHE A 116 -15.99 2.68 -1.17
N GLN A 117 -17.27 2.28 -1.19
CA GLN A 117 -18.27 2.82 -0.29
C GLN A 117 -18.08 2.24 1.11
N GLY A 118 -17.49 3.03 2.01
CA GLY A 118 -17.38 2.67 3.42
C GLY A 118 -18.72 2.65 4.16
N ASN A 119 -18.79 1.86 5.23
CA ASN A 119 -19.89 1.81 6.19
C ASN A 119 -19.33 1.58 7.61
N ASP A 120 -20.20 1.36 8.60
CA ASP A 120 -19.79 1.18 10.01
C ASP A 120 -18.97 -0.09 10.27
N VAL A 121 -18.92 -1.02 9.32
CA VAL A 121 -18.23 -2.31 9.45
C VAL A 121 -16.93 -2.32 8.66
N ARG A 122 -16.88 -1.69 7.48
CA ARG A 122 -15.72 -1.72 6.58
C ARG A 122 -15.47 -0.39 5.88
N ARG A 123 -14.23 -0.13 5.48
CA ARG A 123 -13.87 1.01 4.63
C ARG A 123 -14.05 0.71 3.14
N GLY A 124 -13.86 -0.53 2.71
CA GLY A 124 -14.02 -0.91 1.32
C GLY A 124 -13.66 -2.37 1.06
N GLU A 125 -13.79 -2.77 -0.19
CA GLU A 125 -13.53 -4.11 -0.70
C GLU A 125 -12.77 -4.01 -2.03
N LEU A 126 -11.88 -4.96 -2.26
CA LEU A 126 -11.15 -5.05 -3.52
C LEU A 126 -10.84 -6.51 -3.84
N ASP A 127 -11.07 -6.92 -5.07
CA ASP A 127 -10.55 -8.18 -5.57
C ASP A 127 -9.15 -7.95 -6.14
N VAL A 128 -8.19 -8.72 -5.67
CA VAL A 128 -6.81 -8.70 -6.17
C VAL A 128 -6.29 -10.11 -6.41
N TYR A 129 -5.24 -10.27 -7.21
CA TYR A 129 -4.47 -11.50 -7.26
C TYR A 129 -2.99 -11.18 -7.36
N ALA A 130 -2.13 -12.06 -6.84
CA ALA A 130 -0.70 -11.83 -6.80
C ALA A 130 0.01 -12.66 -7.86
N VAL A 131 0.70 -12.01 -8.79
CA VAL A 131 1.54 -12.67 -9.79
C VAL A 131 2.94 -12.87 -9.23
N LEU A 132 3.46 -14.08 -9.34
CA LEU A 132 4.83 -14.44 -8.94
C LEU A 132 5.71 -14.56 -10.19
N ARG A 133 6.89 -13.95 -10.16
CA ARG A 133 7.84 -13.95 -11.29
C ARG A 133 9.21 -14.46 -10.84
N HIS A 134 9.72 -15.44 -11.56
CA HIS A 134 11.09 -15.94 -11.44
C HIS A 134 11.44 -16.72 -12.73
N PRO A 135 12.72 -16.76 -13.18
CA PRO A 135 13.10 -17.49 -14.40
C PRO A 135 12.75 -18.99 -14.40
N LEU A 136 12.66 -19.61 -13.23
CA LEU A 136 12.29 -21.03 -13.07
C LEU A 136 10.78 -21.27 -12.87
N LEU A 137 9.99 -20.21 -12.71
CA LEU A 137 8.54 -20.29 -12.60
C LEU A 137 7.91 -20.05 -13.97
N ARG A 138 6.76 -20.69 -14.20
CA ARG A 138 5.94 -20.40 -15.38
C ARG A 138 5.37 -18.99 -15.30
N LYS A 139 5.01 -18.43 -16.45
CA LYS A 139 4.52 -17.04 -16.55
C LYS A 139 3.15 -16.86 -15.92
N GLU A 140 2.42 -17.94 -15.69
CA GLU A 140 1.08 -17.94 -15.13
C GLU A 140 1.09 -18.16 -13.61
N CYS A 141 2.28 -18.21 -12.98
CA CYS A 141 2.42 -18.43 -11.55
C CYS A 141 1.76 -17.32 -10.72
N SER A 142 0.77 -17.65 -9.90
CA SER A 142 0.03 -16.67 -9.10
C SER A 142 -0.57 -17.24 -7.81
N ILE A 143 -0.89 -16.36 -6.87
CA ILE A 143 -1.74 -16.61 -5.70
C ILE A 143 -3.09 -15.96 -6.01
N GLY A 144 -4.15 -16.78 -6.10
CA GLY A 144 -5.40 -16.38 -6.75
C GLY A 144 -5.21 -16.17 -8.26
N THR A 145 -6.30 -15.82 -8.96
CA THR A 145 -6.30 -15.48 -10.38
C THR A 145 -7.37 -14.43 -10.65
N ALA A 146 -7.41 -13.84 -11.85
CA ALA A 146 -8.52 -12.96 -12.23
C ALA A 146 -9.89 -13.67 -12.22
N ALA A 147 -9.94 -15.00 -12.39
CA ALA A 147 -11.19 -15.77 -12.34
C ALA A 147 -11.57 -16.25 -10.93
N ALA A 148 -10.61 -16.21 -10.00
CA ALA A 148 -10.77 -16.60 -8.60
C ALA A 148 -9.82 -15.71 -7.76
N PRO A 149 -10.17 -14.43 -7.58
CA PRO A 149 -9.31 -13.46 -6.92
C PRO A 149 -9.28 -13.68 -5.40
N LEU A 150 -8.33 -13.03 -4.76
CA LEU A 150 -8.29 -12.78 -3.34
C LEU A 150 -9.24 -11.61 -3.07
N HIS A 151 -10.31 -11.88 -2.36
CA HIS A 151 -11.25 -10.86 -1.94
C HIS A 151 -10.75 -10.24 -0.64
N THR A 152 -10.36 -8.97 -0.67
CA THR A 152 -9.95 -8.24 0.53
C THR A 152 -11.05 -7.31 1.01
N VAL A 153 -11.33 -7.34 2.30
CA VAL A 153 -12.28 -6.46 2.99
C VAL A 153 -11.49 -5.66 4.02
N VAL A 154 -11.34 -4.36 3.76
CA VAL A 154 -10.45 -3.52 4.57
C VAL A 154 -11.23 -2.73 5.62
N HIS A 155 -10.65 -2.65 6.81
CA HIS A 155 -11.12 -1.89 7.96
C HIS A 155 -10.13 -0.78 8.31
N ASP A 156 -10.57 0.19 9.11
CA ASP A 156 -9.67 1.20 9.66
C ASP A 156 -8.61 0.55 10.54
N ASP A 157 -7.34 0.86 10.31
CA ASP A 157 -6.27 0.45 11.21
C ASP A 157 -6.28 1.37 12.44
N PRO A 158 -6.63 0.87 13.64
CA PRO A 158 -6.66 1.69 14.85
C PRO A 158 -5.28 2.23 15.24
N ALA A 159 -4.19 1.61 14.76
CA ALA A 159 -2.83 2.09 14.98
C ALA A 159 -2.50 3.32 14.12
N LEU A 160 -3.25 3.58 13.03
CA LEU A 160 -3.03 4.70 12.14
C LEU A 160 -4.37 5.36 11.75
N PRO A 161 -4.99 6.10 12.68
CA PRO A 161 -6.30 6.71 12.44
C PRO A 161 -6.25 7.78 11.34
N PRO A 162 -7.38 8.08 10.67
CA PRO A 162 -7.42 9.08 9.62
C PRO A 162 -7.01 10.48 10.07
N THR A 163 -6.13 11.08 9.28
CA THR A 163 -5.61 12.43 9.49
C THR A 163 -5.77 13.26 8.22
N VAL A 164 -6.12 14.53 8.39
CA VAL A 164 -6.16 15.51 7.29
C VAL A 164 -4.80 16.20 7.24
N LEU A 165 -4.04 15.95 6.17
CA LEU A 165 -2.71 16.54 5.98
C LEU A 165 -2.77 17.90 5.29
N SER A 166 -3.69 18.07 4.34
CA SER A 166 -3.93 19.34 3.68
C SER A 166 -5.41 19.51 3.35
N LYS A 167 -5.88 20.76 3.34
CA LYS A 167 -7.22 21.13 2.88
C LYS A 167 -7.22 21.65 1.44
N ASN A 168 -6.05 22.05 0.93
CA ASN A 168 -5.91 22.55 -0.43
C ASN A 168 -4.50 22.20 -0.99
N PRO A 169 -4.38 21.19 -1.85
CA PRO A 169 -5.45 20.26 -2.21
C PRO A 169 -5.88 19.37 -1.02
N PRO A 170 -7.12 18.84 -0.99
CA PRO A 170 -7.55 17.92 0.06
C PRO A 170 -6.70 16.65 0.06
N THR A 171 -5.94 16.43 1.13
CA THR A 171 -5.04 15.28 1.29
C THR A 171 -5.25 14.64 2.64
N PHE A 172 -5.42 13.32 2.65
CA PHE A 172 -5.66 12.52 3.85
C PHE A 172 -4.64 11.40 3.95
N HIS A 173 -4.40 10.95 5.18
CA HIS A 173 -3.50 9.85 5.48
C HIS A 173 -4.11 8.96 6.56
N PHE A 174 -4.17 7.65 6.30
CA PHE A 174 -4.80 6.67 7.17
C PHE A 174 -4.23 5.28 6.91
N GLY A 175 -4.32 4.41 7.90
CA GLY A 175 -4.07 2.98 7.76
C GLY A 175 -5.36 2.19 7.50
N VAL A 176 -5.22 1.10 6.76
CA VAL A 176 -6.26 0.08 6.63
C VAL A 176 -5.67 -1.31 6.84
N VAL A 177 -6.50 -2.22 7.32
CA VAL A 177 -6.15 -3.62 7.55
C VAL A 177 -7.28 -4.55 7.13
N ASP A 178 -6.91 -5.66 6.49
CA ASP A 178 -7.75 -6.84 6.34
C ASP A 178 -7.11 -7.99 7.15
N PRO A 179 -7.69 -8.37 8.30
CA PRO A 179 -7.18 -9.45 9.14
C PRO A 179 -7.67 -10.84 8.71
N ASP A 180 -8.57 -10.92 7.74
CA ASP A 180 -9.29 -12.13 7.35
C ASP A 180 -8.98 -12.56 5.91
N LEU A 181 -7.98 -11.94 5.27
CA LEU A 181 -7.58 -12.29 3.91
C LEU A 181 -7.17 -13.77 3.80
N ALA A 182 -7.91 -14.53 3.00
CA ALA A 182 -7.59 -15.92 2.69
C ALA A 182 -6.67 -16.01 1.45
N LEU A 183 -5.65 -16.86 1.53
CA LEU A 183 -4.68 -17.06 0.46
C LEU A 183 -4.72 -18.52 -0.03
N PRO A 184 -5.14 -18.78 -1.28
CA PRO A 184 -5.11 -20.12 -1.84
C PRO A 184 -3.68 -20.58 -2.13
N ALA A 185 -3.52 -21.87 -2.44
CA ALA A 185 -2.28 -22.38 -3.00
C ALA A 185 -1.95 -21.67 -4.32
N THR A 186 -0.68 -21.65 -4.68
CA THR A 186 -0.27 -21.09 -5.97
C THR A 186 -0.83 -21.89 -7.13
N GLN A 187 -1.15 -21.18 -8.20
CA GLN A 187 -1.67 -21.73 -9.45
C GLN A 187 -0.68 -21.45 -10.57
N GLY A 188 -0.63 -22.33 -11.57
CA GLY A 188 0.16 -22.11 -12.77
C GLY A 188 1.68 -22.17 -12.61
N CYS A 189 2.24 -22.40 -11.42
CA CYS A 189 3.69 -22.29 -11.16
C CYS A 189 4.58 -23.41 -11.73
N GLY A 190 3.99 -24.47 -12.28
CA GLY A 190 4.73 -25.63 -12.79
C GLY A 190 5.31 -26.51 -11.68
N PRO A 191 6.42 -27.24 -11.93
CA PRO A 191 6.92 -28.26 -11.00
C PRO A 191 7.41 -27.69 -9.65
N LEU A 192 7.73 -26.39 -9.60
CA LEU A 192 8.18 -25.73 -8.38
C LEU A 192 7.03 -25.21 -7.49
N GLY A 193 5.76 -25.31 -7.93
CA GLY A 193 4.61 -24.76 -7.19
C GLY A 193 4.55 -25.20 -5.73
N LYS A 194 4.69 -26.50 -5.46
CA LYS A 194 4.69 -27.02 -4.09
C LYS A 194 5.81 -26.47 -3.20
N LEU A 195 6.97 -26.15 -3.79
CA LEU A 195 8.08 -25.55 -3.05
C LEU A 195 7.76 -24.09 -2.72
N VAL A 196 7.19 -23.35 -3.68
CA VAL A 196 6.72 -21.98 -3.47
C VAL A 196 5.66 -21.95 -2.38
N ASP A 197 4.65 -22.82 -2.47
CA ASP A 197 3.58 -22.93 -1.47
C ASP A 197 4.15 -23.19 -0.08
N ARG A 198 5.03 -24.18 0.07
CA ARG A 198 5.66 -24.49 1.35
C ARG A 198 6.48 -23.33 1.91
N LYS A 199 7.15 -22.57 1.05
CA LYS A 199 7.98 -21.44 1.46
C LYS A 199 7.16 -20.21 1.85
N LEU A 200 6.00 -20.03 1.24
CA LEU A 200 5.07 -18.96 1.56
C LEU A 200 4.06 -19.34 2.65
N GLY A 201 3.96 -20.60 3.04
CA GLY A 201 2.92 -21.06 3.98
C GLY A 201 1.54 -21.17 3.34
N LEU A 202 1.46 -21.53 2.05
CA LEU A 202 0.20 -21.63 1.30
C LEU A 202 -0.30 -23.08 1.17
N PRO A 203 -1.62 -23.31 1.07
CA PRO A 203 -2.69 -22.32 1.28
C PRO A 203 -2.75 -21.86 2.73
N SER A 204 -3.16 -20.62 2.95
CA SER A 204 -3.36 -20.04 4.28
C SER A 204 -4.81 -19.56 4.43
N PRO A 205 -5.58 -20.07 5.40
CA PRO A 205 -6.98 -19.71 5.57
C PRO A 205 -7.16 -18.30 6.17
N SER A 206 -8.39 -17.80 6.13
CA SER A 206 -8.83 -16.57 6.81
C SER A 206 -8.39 -16.56 8.29
N GLY A 207 -8.01 -15.38 8.80
CA GLY A 207 -7.58 -15.19 10.18
C GLY A 207 -6.14 -15.64 10.47
N GLN A 208 -5.41 -16.16 9.47
CA GLN A 208 -3.97 -16.48 9.59
C GLN A 208 -3.06 -15.55 8.78
N ASN A 209 -3.66 -14.59 8.06
CA ASN A 209 -2.94 -13.63 7.24
C ASN A 209 -3.49 -12.24 7.51
N THR A 210 -2.63 -11.23 7.36
CA THR A 210 -3.08 -9.84 7.43
C THR A 210 -2.56 -9.08 6.22
N PHE A 211 -3.41 -8.23 5.66
CA PHE A 211 -3.02 -7.27 4.63
C PHE A 211 -3.19 -5.86 5.19
N HIS A 212 -2.06 -5.20 5.46
CA HIS A 212 -2.06 -3.82 5.95
C HIS A 212 -1.63 -2.88 4.84
N GLN A 213 -2.22 -1.69 4.84
CA GLN A 213 -1.79 -0.59 3.98
C GLN A 213 -1.79 0.72 4.75
N THR A 214 -0.71 1.48 4.61
CA THR A 214 -0.69 2.90 4.92
C THR A 214 -0.98 3.67 3.65
N THR A 215 -2.01 4.51 3.65
CA THR A 215 -2.53 5.15 2.45
C THR A 215 -2.56 6.66 2.58
N TYR A 216 -2.03 7.32 1.56
CA TYR A 216 -2.27 8.73 1.28
C TYR A 216 -3.30 8.84 0.17
N VAL A 217 -4.25 9.75 0.31
CA VAL A 217 -5.24 10.02 -0.74
C VAL A 217 -5.34 11.51 -1.00
N GLN A 218 -5.48 11.84 -2.27
CA GLN A 218 -5.91 13.16 -2.73
C GLN A 218 -7.07 12.98 -3.71
N TYR A 219 -8.08 13.85 -3.63
CA TYR A 219 -9.15 13.89 -4.61
C TYR A 219 -9.26 15.22 -5.34
N LYS A 220 -9.90 15.18 -6.51
CA LYS A 220 -10.31 16.37 -7.26
C LYS A 220 -11.69 16.16 -7.90
N PRO A 221 -12.50 17.22 -8.06
CA PRO A 221 -13.73 17.14 -8.85
C PRO A 221 -13.48 16.73 -10.32
N LEU A 222 -14.47 16.07 -10.94
CA LEU A 222 -14.50 15.71 -12.36
C LEU A 222 -15.57 16.51 -13.13
#